data_AF-A0A7C5B2T1-F1
#
_entry.id   AF-A0A7C5B2T1-F1
#
_cell.length_a   1.000
_cell.length_b   1.000
_cell.length_c   1.000
_cell.angle_alpha   90.00
_cell.angle_beta   90.00
_cell.angle_gamma   90.00
#
_symmetry.space_group_name_H-M   'P 1'
#
loop_
_entity.id
_entity.type
_entity.pdbx_description
1 polymer ?
#
loop_
_entity_poly.entity_id
_entity_poly.type
_entity_poly.pdbx_seq_one_letter_code
_entity_poly.pdbx_strand_id
1 'polypeptide(L)'
;MCRSRTKTNVSRAPSTLFEKTTRWFERSKASLLGHLPCGQGCSNCCVGLFPVTILDRQEIQRGLRTLPDEQRKRIEQTASEQVAALTTAAPYLNTNRFIDRWREEDIDRFTERFEAWPCPALEKDGGCGLYEFRPLVCRSMGIPAESDGVLSGACAVQTAVPVIRLSKALREEENLLAEMEAEELAAVRQHDGAQGEELFLPFAFLPDVGTEKTTDTT
;
A
#
# COMPACT_ATOMS: atom_id res chain seq x y z
N MET A 1 -21.03 10.76 -51.05
CA MET A 1 -19.72 10.19 -50.65
C MET A 1 -19.58 10.27 -49.15
N CYS A 2 -19.88 9.18 -48.43
CA CYS A 2 -19.76 9.10 -46.98
C CYS A 2 -18.40 8.47 -46.65
N ARG A 3 -17.47 9.23 -46.06
CA ARG A 3 -16.17 8.68 -45.61
C ARG A 3 -16.36 8.03 -44.24
N SER A 4 -16.35 6.70 -44.24
CA SER A 4 -16.38 5.87 -43.04
C SER A 4 -15.12 6.12 -42.21
N ARG A 5 -15.27 6.62 -40.97
CA ARG A 5 -14.16 6.67 -40.00
C ARG A 5 -13.96 5.27 -39.43
N THR A 6 -12.84 4.67 -39.76
CA THR A 6 -12.34 3.45 -39.13
C THR A 6 -12.16 3.69 -37.63
N LYS A 7 -12.98 3.03 -36.81
CA LYS A 7 -12.75 2.93 -35.36
C LYS A 7 -11.48 2.11 -35.14
N THR A 8 -10.39 2.77 -34.78
CA THR A 8 -9.20 2.13 -34.24
C THR A 8 -9.61 1.46 -32.93
N ASN A 9 -9.72 0.13 -32.96
CA ASN A 9 -9.96 -0.67 -31.78
C ASN A 9 -8.62 -0.76 -31.02
N VAL A 10 -8.40 0.18 -30.11
CA VAL A 10 -7.25 0.13 -29.19
C VAL A 10 -7.52 -1.03 -28.24
N SER A 11 -6.85 -2.16 -28.45
CA SER A 11 -6.84 -3.25 -27.48
C SER A 11 -6.15 -2.73 -26.22
N ARG A 12 -6.96 -2.34 -25.23
CA ARG A 12 -6.47 -1.87 -23.94
C ARG A 12 -5.83 -3.08 -23.24
N ALA A 13 -4.56 -2.96 -22.87
CA ALA A 13 -3.90 -3.97 -22.04
C ALA A 13 -4.76 -4.24 -20.79
N PRO A 14 -4.80 -5.49 -20.29
CA PRO A 14 -5.51 -5.79 -19.05
C PRO A 14 -4.97 -4.89 -17.93
N SER A 15 -5.88 -4.29 -17.15
CA SER A 15 -5.50 -3.38 -16.07
C SER A 15 -4.76 -4.13 -14.97
N THR A 16 -3.72 -3.51 -14.40
CA THR A 16 -2.93 -4.09 -13.32
C THR A 16 -3.77 -4.29 -12.04
N LEU A 17 -3.29 -5.12 -11.10
CA LEU A 17 -3.89 -5.26 -9.78
C LEU A 17 -4.12 -3.89 -9.11
N PHE A 18 -3.09 -3.04 -9.06
CA PHE A 18 -3.19 -1.70 -8.47
C PHE A 18 -4.21 -0.79 -9.14
N GLU A 19 -4.37 -0.86 -10.46
CA GLU A 19 -5.41 -0.12 -11.18
C GLU A 19 -6.81 -0.64 -10.85
N LYS A 20 -6.96 -1.96 -10.71
CA LYS A 20 -8.22 -2.58 -10.30
C LYS A 20 -8.58 -2.20 -8.87
N THR A 21 -7.64 -2.30 -7.93
CA THR A 21 -7.81 -1.88 -6.53
C THR A 21 -8.13 -0.39 -6.42
N THR A 22 -7.48 0.46 -7.21
CA THR A 22 -7.80 1.90 -7.27
C THR A 22 -9.24 2.12 -7.72
N ARG A 23 -9.67 1.45 -8.79
CA ARG A 23 -11.05 1.56 -9.30
C ARG A 23 -12.07 1.06 -8.28
N TRP A 24 -11.77 -0.04 -7.59
CA TRP A 24 -12.60 -0.56 -6.52
C TRP A 24 -12.72 0.47 -5.39
N PHE A 25 -11.62 1.04 -4.91
CA PHE A 25 -11.63 2.03 -3.84
C PHE A 25 -12.50 3.25 -4.19
N GLU A 26 -12.36 3.79 -5.41
CA GLU A 26 -13.15 4.95 -5.84
C GLU A 26 -14.66 4.62 -5.92
N ARG A 27 -15.02 3.42 -6.40
CA ARG A 27 -16.41 2.97 -6.43
C ARG A 27 -16.97 2.72 -5.03
N SER A 28 -16.16 2.13 -4.14
CA SER A 28 -16.50 1.93 -2.73
C SER A 28 -16.76 3.25 -2.03
N LYS A 29 -15.84 4.22 -2.17
CA LYS A 29 -15.99 5.58 -1.65
C LYS A 29 -17.23 6.28 -2.20
N ALA A 30 -17.49 6.20 -3.51
CA ALA A 30 -18.68 6.80 -4.13
C ALA A 30 -19.98 6.17 -3.62
N SER A 31 -19.99 4.85 -3.37
CA SER A 31 -21.15 4.12 -2.87
C SER A 31 -21.47 4.45 -1.40
N LEU A 32 -20.49 4.96 -0.67
CA LEU A 32 -20.64 5.51 0.69
C LEU A 32 -21.09 6.99 0.67
N LEU A 33 -21.49 7.54 -0.48
CA LEU A 33 -22.10 8.87 -0.64
C LEU A 33 -21.29 10.01 0.00
N GLY A 34 -19.96 9.91 -0.01
CA GLY A 34 -19.07 10.93 0.57
C GLY A 34 -18.97 10.90 2.09
N HIS A 35 -19.61 9.93 2.76
CA HIS A 35 -19.46 9.69 4.20
C HIS A 35 -18.14 9.03 4.57
N LEU A 36 -17.35 8.61 3.57
CA LEU A 36 -15.98 8.15 3.77
C LEU A 36 -15.01 9.34 3.66
N PRO A 37 -14.48 9.85 4.78
CA PRO A 37 -13.54 10.97 4.81
C PRO A 37 -12.13 10.60 4.31
N CYS A 38 -11.84 9.31 4.11
CA CYS A 38 -10.56 8.86 3.56
C CYS A 38 -10.37 9.42 2.13
N GLY A 39 -9.31 10.21 1.96
CA GLY A 39 -9.01 10.98 0.75
C GLY A 39 -7.64 11.65 0.86
N GLN A 40 -7.14 12.22 -0.23
CA GLN A 40 -5.94 13.06 -0.16
C GLN A 40 -6.16 14.21 0.84
N GLY A 41 -5.22 14.39 1.76
CA GLY A 41 -5.32 15.36 2.87
C GLY A 41 -5.94 14.79 4.15
N CYS A 42 -6.42 13.54 4.16
CA CYS A 42 -6.74 12.81 5.39
C CYS A 42 -5.55 11.92 5.78
N SER A 43 -5.04 12.05 7.01
CA SER A 43 -3.84 11.35 7.50
C SER A 43 -4.07 10.46 8.71
N ASN A 44 -5.33 10.27 9.15
CA ASN A 44 -5.63 9.52 10.37
C ASN A 44 -5.21 8.05 10.34
N CYS A 45 -5.17 7.42 9.15
CA CYS A 45 -4.66 6.05 8.97
C CYS A 45 -3.19 6.03 8.48
N CYS A 46 -2.55 7.19 8.34
CA CYS A 46 -1.16 7.32 7.90
C CYS A 46 -0.18 7.36 9.09
N VAL A 47 -0.57 6.75 10.21
CA VAL A 47 0.23 6.59 11.42
C VAL A 47 0.20 5.12 11.84
N GLY A 48 1.33 4.62 12.34
CA GLY A 48 1.52 3.24 12.76
C GLY A 48 2.42 2.43 11.84
N LEU A 49 2.90 1.33 12.38
CA LEU A 49 3.66 0.31 11.67
C LEU A 49 2.71 -0.78 11.19
N PHE A 50 2.79 -1.15 9.92
CA PHE A 50 1.97 -2.24 9.37
C PHE A 50 2.74 -3.00 8.28
N PRO A 51 2.39 -4.28 8.04
CA PRO A 51 2.95 -5.05 6.94
C PRO A 51 2.43 -4.56 5.60
N VAL A 52 3.27 -4.71 4.58
CA VAL A 52 2.95 -4.53 3.17
C VAL A 52 3.58 -5.67 2.37
N THR A 53 3.04 -5.93 1.19
CA THR A 53 3.55 -7.00 0.34
C THR A 53 4.72 -6.54 -0.54
N ILE A 54 5.43 -7.48 -1.17
CA ILE A 54 6.44 -7.16 -2.19
C ILE A 54 5.83 -6.47 -3.41
N LEU A 55 4.55 -6.72 -3.73
CA LEU A 55 3.85 -6.01 -4.79
C LEU A 55 3.65 -4.55 -4.40
N ASP A 56 3.23 -4.30 -3.15
CA ASP A 56 3.13 -2.94 -2.60
C ASP A 56 4.47 -2.21 -2.65
N ARG A 57 5.56 -2.89 -2.29
CA ARG A 57 6.92 -2.35 -2.41
C ARG A 57 7.22 -1.96 -3.84
N GLN A 58 6.95 -2.81 -4.83
CA GLN A 58 7.21 -2.50 -6.23
C GLN A 58 6.43 -1.25 -6.69
N GLU A 59 5.18 -1.11 -6.25
CA GLU A 59 4.34 0.04 -6.55
C GLU A 59 4.81 1.33 -5.87
N ILE A 60 5.20 1.26 -4.58
CA ILE A 60 5.81 2.38 -3.85
C ILE A 60 7.09 2.82 -4.58
N GLN A 61 7.96 1.88 -4.95
CA GLN A 61 9.19 2.17 -5.68
C GLN A 61 8.91 2.80 -7.05
N ARG A 62 7.84 2.39 -7.74
CA ARG A 62 7.38 3.03 -8.98
C ARG A 62 6.98 4.48 -8.73
N GLY A 63 6.24 4.74 -7.65
CA GLY A 63 5.86 6.09 -7.26
C GLY A 63 7.05 6.98 -6.90
N LEU A 64 7.98 6.48 -6.08
CA LEU A 64 9.19 7.21 -5.68
C LEU A 64 10.01 7.70 -6.88
N ARG A 65 10.11 6.90 -7.94
CA ARG A 65 10.80 7.28 -9.19
C ARG A 65 10.15 8.44 -9.94
N THR A 66 8.88 8.75 -9.66
CA THR A 66 8.17 9.88 -10.29
C THR A 66 8.27 11.18 -9.51
N LEU A 67 8.75 11.13 -8.25
CA LEU A 67 8.84 12.30 -7.39
C LEU A 67 10.08 13.15 -7.67
N PRO A 68 10.01 14.47 -7.38
CA PRO A 68 11.20 15.31 -7.31
C PRO A 68 12.21 14.77 -6.29
N ASP A 69 13.51 14.90 -6.57
CA ASP A 69 14.59 14.38 -5.71
C ASP A 69 14.48 14.84 -4.26
N GLU A 70 14.14 16.11 -4.03
CA GLU A 70 13.96 16.66 -2.67
C GLU A 70 12.83 15.94 -1.91
N GLN A 71 11.74 15.60 -2.58
CA GLN A 71 10.64 14.90 -1.95
C GLN A 71 10.99 13.43 -1.71
N ARG A 72 11.56 12.76 -2.73
CA ARG A 72 11.99 11.36 -2.63
C ARG A 72 12.99 11.16 -1.49
N LYS A 73 14.02 12.01 -1.40
CA LYS A 73 15.06 11.93 -0.37
C LYS A 73 14.50 12.13 1.04
N ARG A 74 13.51 13.01 1.22
CA ARG A 74 12.84 13.17 2.53
C ARG A 74 12.13 11.89 2.95
N ILE A 75 11.36 11.28 2.03
CA ILE A 75 10.64 10.03 2.29
C ILE A 75 11.63 8.90 2.62
N GLU A 76 12.69 8.75 1.82
CA GLU A 76 13.74 7.76 2.04
C GLU A 76 14.48 8.00 3.37
N GLN A 77 14.73 9.25 3.75
CA GLN A 77 15.36 9.59 5.03
C GLN A 77 14.50 9.16 6.22
N THR A 78 13.20 9.52 6.22
CA THR A 78 12.27 9.09 7.28
C THR A 78 12.17 7.57 7.35
N ALA A 79 12.09 6.89 6.20
CA ALA A 79 12.09 5.43 6.15
C ALA A 79 13.39 4.83 6.69
N SER A 80 14.55 5.42 6.39
CA SER A 80 15.86 4.97 6.87
C SER A 80 15.96 5.05 8.40
N GLU A 81 15.50 6.15 8.99
CA GLU A 81 15.47 6.35 10.45
C GLU A 81 14.57 5.30 11.13
N GLN A 82 13.38 5.05 10.57
CA GLN A 82 12.46 4.04 11.06
C GLN A 82 13.04 2.63 10.93
N VAL A 83 13.66 2.31 9.79
CA VAL A 83 14.34 1.02 9.57
C VAL A 83 15.48 0.83 10.57
N ALA A 84 16.28 1.86 10.85
CA ALA A 84 17.34 1.79 11.85
C ALA A 84 16.80 1.50 13.26
N ALA A 85 15.65 2.08 13.62
CA ALA A 85 14.98 1.79 14.89
C ALA A 85 14.40 0.36 14.93
N LEU A 86 13.80 -0.12 13.82
CA LEU A 86 13.31 -1.49 13.69
C LEU A 86 14.44 -2.50 13.83
N THR A 87 15.56 -2.29 13.14
CA THR A 87 16.71 -3.20 13.20
C THR A 87 17.46 -3.11 14.52
N THR A 88 17.36 -1.99 15.26
CA THR A 88 17.82 -1.92 16.64
C THR A 88 16.95 -2.79 17.56
N ALA A 89 15.64 -2.78 17.37
CA ALA A 89 14.70 -3.60 18.15
C ALA A 89 14.72 -5.10 17.77
N ALA A 90 14.99 -5.41 16.50
CA ALA A 90 15.11 -6.76 15.95
C ALA A 90 16.32 -6.84 15.00
N PRO A 91 17.54 -7.12 15.51
CA PRO A 91 18.77 -7.12 14.70
C PRO A 91 18.77 -8.04 13.48
N TYR A 92 17.98 -9.11 13.50
CA TYR A 92 17.85 -10.05 12.37
C TYR A 92 17.15 -9.41 11.14
N LEU A 93 16.43 -8.30 11.31
CA LEU A 93 15.88 -7.53 10.19
C LEU A 93 16.98 -6.92 9.29
N ASN A 94 18.22 -6.84 9.74
CA ASN A 94 19.35 -6.43 8.90
C ASN A 94 19.70 -7.46 7.83
N THR A 95 19.49 -8.75 8.12
CA THR A 95 19.82 -9.85 7.21
C THR A 95 18.60 -10.39 6.48
N ASN A 96 17.44 -10.38 7.13
CA ASN A 96 16.18 -10.79 6.54
C ASN A 96 15.05 -9.80 6.92
N ARG A 97 14.61 -9.01 5.96
CA ARG A 97 13.56 -7.99 6.13
C ARG A 97 12.15 -8.56 6.10
N PHE A 98 12.03 -9.82 5.70
CA PHE A 98 10.76 -10.50 5.53
C PHE A 98 10.21 -10.99 6.86
N ILE A 99 8.90 -10.83 7.03
CA ILE A 99 8.20 -11.16 8.27
C ILE A 99 7.25 -12.35 8.12
N ASP A 100 7.24 -13.03 6.97
CA ASP A 100 6.37 -14.18 6.65
C ASP A 100 6.37 -15.29 7.72
N ARG A 101 7.47 -15.42 8.48
CA ARG A 101 7.66 -16.46 9.51
C ARG A 101 7.55 -15.92 10.93
N TRP A 102 7.21 -14.65 11.09
CA TRP A 102 6.97 -14.08 12.40
C TRP A 102 5.66 -14.62 12.94
N ARG A 103 5.56 -14.72 14.27
CA ARG A 103 4.28 -15.00 14.89
C ARG A 103 3.43 -13.73 14.86
N GLU A 104 2.12 -13.89 14.80
CA GLU A 104 1.18 -12.76 14.88
C GLU A 104 1.44 -11.90 16.12
N GLU A 105 1.72 -12.51 17.28
CA GLU A 105 1.98 -11.74 18.51
C GLU A 105 3.29 -10.93 18.46
N ASP A 106 4.26 -11.36 17.63
CA ASP A 106 5.48 -10.60 17.40
C ASP A 106 5.23 -9.40 16.50
N ILE A 107 4.38 -9.56 15.48
CA ILE A 107 3.93 -8.49 14.59
C ILE A 107 3.15 -7.45 15.40
N ASP A 108 2.15 -7.88 16.18
CA ASP A 108 1.32 -7.02 17.02
C ASP A 108 2.16 -6.22 18.01
N ARG A 109 3.10 -6.87 18.71
CA ARG A 109 4.01 -6.19 19.63
C ARG A 109 4.83 -5.10 18.94
N PHE A 110 5.27 -5.32 17.71
CA PHE A 110 6.00 -4.32 16.93
C PHE A 110 5.07 -3.18 16.48
N THR A 111 3.88 -3.52 16.00
CA THR A 111 2.84 -2.56 15.61
C THR A 111 2.49 -1.63 16.76
N GLU A 112 2.22 -2.17 17.95
CA GLU A 112 1.92 -1.40 19.17
C GLU A 112 3.11 -0.52 19.58
N ARG A 113 4.33 -1.07 19.58
CA ARG A 113 5.54 -0.33 19.96
C ARG A 113 5.79 0.90 19.09
N PHE A 114 5.39 0.84 17.83
CA PHE A 114 5.64 1.88 16.83
C PHE A 114 4.35 2.51 16.29
N GLU A 115 3.25 2.45 17.07
CA GLU A 115 1.92 2.94 16.68
C GLU A 115 1.87 4.44 16.34
N ALA A 116 2.77 5.23 16.94
CA ALA A 116 2.83 6.68 16.78
C ALA A 116 3.68 7.13 15.58
N TRP A 117 4.31 6.21 14.84
CA TRP A 117 5.17 6.58 13.73
C TRP A 117 4.36 7.11 12.54
N PRO A 118 4.74 8.25 11.95
CA PRO A 118 4.14 8.67 10.69
C PRO A 118 4.57 7.74 9.56
N CYS A 119 3.70 7.50 8.59
CA CYS A 119 4.10 6.90 7.32
C CYS A 119 5.22 7.73 6.67
N PRO A 120 6.28 7.13 6.10
CA PRO A 120 7.33 7.87 5.41
C PRO A 120 6.86 8.80 4.30
N ALA A 121 5.72 8.48 3.65
CA ALA A 121 5.12 9.32 2.61
C ALA A 121 4.21 10.44 3.14
N LEU A 122 4.05 10.58 4.46
CA LEU A 122 3.20 11.62 5.04
C LEU A 122 3.89 12.98 5.00
N GLU A 123 3.31 13.92 4.25
CA GLU A 123 3.79 15.29 4.13
C GLU A 123 3.28 16.16 5.29
N LYS A 124 3.93 17.30 5.50
CA LYS A 124 3.62 18.22 6.61
C LYS A 124 2.21 18.83 6.55
N ASP A 125 1.62 18.89 5.37
CA ASP A 125 0.25 19.37 5.15
C ASP A 125 -0.81 18.28 5.39
N GLY A 126 -0.41 17.07 5.80
CA GLY A 126 -1.28 15.92 5.99
C GLY A 126 -1.57 15.14 4.72
N GLY A 127 -0.99 15.54 3.57
CA GLY A 127 -1.09 14.81 2.32
C GLY A 127 -0.19 13.58 2.27
N CYS A 128 -0.53 12.61 1.41
CA CYS A 128 0.38 11.51 1.06
C CYS A 128 1.17 11.89 -0.20
N GLY A 129 2.50 11.93 -0.10
CA GLY A 129 3.40 12.19 -1.24
C GLY A 129 3.35 11.12 -2.32
N LEU A 130 2.74 9.96 -2.04
CA LEU A 130 2.56 8.84 -2.98
C LEU A 130 1.09 8.42 -3.12
N TYR A 131 0.13 9.35 -3.01
CA TYR A 131 -1.30 9.01 -2.95
C TYR A 131 -1.77 8.10 -4.10
N GLU A 132 -1.31 8.35 -5.33
CA GLU A 132 -1.66 7.53 -6.50
C GLU A 132 -1.00 6.14 -6.50
N PHE A 133 0.12 5.99 -5.78
CA PHE A 133 0.91 4.76 -5.67
C PHE A 133 0.78 4.10 -4.29
N ARG A 134 -0.25 4.47 -3.51
CA ARG A 134 -0.46 3.92 -2.18
C ARG A 134 -0.67 2.39 -2.26
N PRO A 135 -0.10 1.63 -1.30
CA PRO A 135 -0.28 0.19 -1.15
C PRO A 135 -1.73 -0.26 -1.24
N LEU A 136 -1.93 -1.51 -1.64
CA LEU A 136 -3.22 -2.19 -1.60
C LEU A 136 -3.79 -2.15 -0.20
N VAL A 137 -2.98 -2.44 0.82
CA VAL A 137 -3.40 -2.36 2.23
C VAL A 137 -3.89 -0.96 2.62
N CYS A 138 -3.28 0.12 2.11
CA CYS A 138 -3.73 1.48 2.39
C CYS A 138 -5.09 1.79 1.72
N ARG A 139 -5.45 1.10 0.64
CA ARG A 139 -6.74 1.25 -0.04
C ARG A 139 -7.82 0.45 0.65
N SER A 140 -7.56 -0.81 0.99
CA SER A 140 -8.50 -1.66 1.73
C SER A 140 -8.76 -1.11 3.13
N MET A 141 -7.71 -0.80 3.91
CA MET A 141 -7.85 -0.16 5.23
C MET A 141 -8.58 1.19 5.17
N GLY A 142 -8.54 1.86 4.02
CA GLY A 142 -9.29 3.10 3.78
C GLY A 142 -10.81 2.91 3.80
N ILE A 143 -11.30 1.69 3.70
CA ILE A 143 -12.71 1.29 3.80
C ILE A 143 -12.94 0.53 5.13
N PRO A 144 -13.93 0.91 5.97
CA PRO A 144 -14.22 0.16 7.18
C PRO A 144 -14.64 -1.28 6.87
N ALA A 145 -14.02 -2.23 7.58
CA ALA A 145 -14.40 -3.64 7.53
C ALA A 145 -15.72 -3.87 8.27
N GLU A 146 -16.45 -4.91 7.88
CA GLU A 146 -17.67 -5.34 8.58
C GLU A 146 -17.58 -6.81 8.90
N SER A 147 -17.74 -7.16 10.18
CA SER A 147 -17.82 -8.55 10.64
C SER A 147 -18.96 -8.68 11.63
N ASP A 148 -19.80 -9.70 11.48
CA ASP A 148 -20.95 -9.98 12.35
C ASP A 148 -21.88 -8.76 12.56
N GLY A 149 -21.99 -7.93 11.52
CA GLY A 149 -22.79 -6.70 11.54
C GLY A 149 -22.19 -5.53 12.33
N VAL A 150 -20.97 -5.68 12.83
CA VAL A 150 -20.16 -4.64 13.48
C VAL A 150 -19.19 -4.04 12.46
N LEU A 151 -19.14 -2.71 12.40
CA LEU A 151 -18.13 -2.01 11.60
C LEU A 151 -16.87 -1.76 12.43
N SER A 152 -15.72 -2.08 11.84
CA SER A 152 -14.39 -1.77 12.37
C SER A 152 -13.66 -0.88 11.38
N GLY A 153 -13.13 0.25 11.86
CA GLY A 153 -12.31 1.16 11.07
C GLY A 153 -10.85 1.11 11.50
N ALA A 154 -9.94 1.33 10.56
CA ALA A 154 -8.53 1.59 10.83
C ALA A 154 -8.30 2.89 11.64
N CYS A 155 -9.28 3.77 11.72
CA CYS A 155 -9.24 4.96 12.58
C CYS A 155 -10.64 5.37 13.04
N ALA A 156 -10.72 6.20 14.09
CA ALA A 156 -12.00 6.70 14.63
C ALA A 156 -12.82 7.50 13.61
N VAL A 157 -12.15 8.13 12.65
CA VAL A 157 -12.79 8.94 11.59
C VAL A 157 -13.66 8.07 10.66
N GLN A 158 -13.33 6.79 10.49
CA GLN A 158 -14.09 5.83 9.69
C GLN A 158 -15.36 5.32 10.39
N THR A 159 -15.45 5.44 11.71
CA THR A 159 -16.59 4.94 12.51
C THR A 159 -17.44 6.07 13.11
N ALA A 160 -17.06 7.34 12.88
CA ALA A 160 -17.71 8.52 13.46
C ALA A 160 -18.95 9.06 12.67
N VAL A 161 -19.27 8.48 11.51
CA VAL A 161 -20.32 8.97 10.58
C VAL A 161 -21.44 7.90 10.45
N PRO A 162 -22.72 8.26 10.18
CA PRO A 162 -23.80 7.29 9.98
C PRO A 162 -23.41 6.11 9.07
N VAL A 163 -23.69 4.91 9.56
CA VAL A 163 -23.28 3.62 9.00
C VAL A 163 -23.98 3.38 7.66
N ILE A 164 -23.32 3.78 6.57
CA ILE A 164 -23.64 3.29 5.23
C ILE A 164 -22.78 2.05 5.00
N ARG A 165 -23.42 0.90 4.77
CA ARG A 165 -22.74 -0.37 4.53
C ARG A 165 -22.38 -0.50 3.06
N LEU A 166 -21.17 -1.01 2.80
CA LEU A 166 -20.77 -1.37 1.44
C LEU A 166 -21.70 -2.47 0.91
N SER A 167 -22.07 -2.39 -0.36
CA SER A 167 -22.89 -3.43 -0.99
C SER A 167 -22.16 -4.78 -1.01
N LYS A 168 -22.91 -5.89 -0.97
CA LYS A 168 -22.35 -7.25 -1.08
C LYS A 168 -21.44 -7.41 -2.32
N ALA A 169 -21.86 -6.87 -3.46
CA ALA A 169 -21.10 -6.94 -4.70
C ALA A 169 -19.72 -6.27 -4.61
N LEU A 170 -19.61 -5.14 -3.90
CA LEU A 170 -18.32 -4.48 -3.69
C LEU A 170 -17.43 -5.22 -2.70
N ARG A 171 -18.01 -5.92 -1.72
CA ARG A 171 -17.25 -6.81 -0.81
C ARG A 171 -16.74 -8.06 -1.53
N GLU A 172 -17.57 -8.64 -2.40
CA GLU A 172 -17.15 -9.76 -3.26
C GLU A 172 -16.00 -9.33 -4.20
N GLU A 173 -16.04 -8.10 -4.72
CA GLU A 173 -14.95 -7.54 -5.52
C GLU A 173 -13.66 -7.33 -4.72
N GLU A 174 -13.73 -6.91 -3.45
CA GLU A 174 -12.58 -6.83 -2.55
C GLU A 174 -11.92 -8.20 -2.35
N ASN A 175 -12.72 -9.24 -2.11
CA ASN A 175 -12.21 -10.62 -1.97
C ASN A 175 -11.51 -11.09 -3.25
N LEU A 176 -12.08 -10.82 -4.43
CA LEU A 176 -11.46 -11.17 -5.71
C LEU A 176 -10.12 -10.45 -5.92
N LEU A 177 -9.99 -9.21 -5.45
CA LEU A 177 -8.72 -8.48 -5.51
C LEU A 177 -7.66 -9.10 -4.59
N ALA A 178 -8.05 -9.55 -3.40
CA ALA A 178 -7.16 -10.26 -2.49
C ALA A 178 -6.72 -11.62 -3.05
N GLU A 179 -7.63 -12.37 -3.69
CA GLU A 179 -7.30 -13.62 -4.39
C GLU A 179 -6.30 -13.37 -5.54
N MET A 180 -6.53 -12.32 -6.33
CA MET A 180 -5.59 -11.92 -7.38
C MET A 180 -4.21 -11.53 -6.83
N GLU A 181 -4.15 -10.80 -5.72
CA GLU A 181 -2.88 -10.45 -5.06
C GLU A 181 -2.12 -11.72 -4.66
N ALA A 182 -2.81 -12.69 -4.06
CA ALA A 182 -2.22 -13.97 -3.68
C ALA A 182 -1.68 -14.75 -4.90
N GLU A 183 -2.39 -14.73 -6.04
CA GLU A 183 -1.92 -15.34 -7.29
C GLU A 183 -0.67 -14.65 -7.85
N GLU A 184 -0.65 -13.32 -7.89
CA GLU A 184 0.51 -12.55 -8.37
C GLU A 184 1.72 -12.74 -7.45
N LEU A 185 1.51 -12.76 -6.14
CA LEU A 185 2.55 -13.05 -5.15
C LEU A 185 3.13 -14.47 -5.33
N ALA A 186 2.28 -15.47 -5.53
CA ALA A 186 2.71 -16.84 -5.83
C ALA A 186 3.54 -16.91 -7.13
N ALA A 187 3.18 -16.14 -8.16
CA ALA A 187 3.93 -16.05 -9.41
C ALA A 187 5.32 -15.40 -9.19
N VAL A 188 5.40 -14.31 -8.43
CA VAL A 188 6.69 -13.67 -8.09
C VAL A 188 7.60 -14.62 -7.33
N ARG A 189 7.07 -15.41 -6.38
CA ARG A 189 7.86 -16.43 -5.68
C ARG A 189 8.46 -17.47 -6.62
N GLN A 190 7.70 -17.89 -7.64
CA GLN A 190 8.15 -18.88 -8.62
C GLN A 190 9.17 -18.31 -9.62
N HIS A 191 9.00 -17.05 -10.04
CA HIS A 191 9.82 -16.44 -11.10
C HIS A 191 11.09 -15.77 -10.56
N ASP A 192 11.00 -15.01 -9.47
CA ASP A 192 12.08 -14.13 -9.00
C ASP A 192 12.81 -14.68 -7.77
N GLY A 193 12.36 -15.82 -7.23
CA GLY A 193 12.96 -16.45 -6.05
C GLY A 193 12.90 -15.57 -4.81
N ALA A 194 11.84 -14.74 -4.68
CA ALA A 194 11.66 -13.83 -3.56
C ALA A 194 11.85 -14.56 -2.21
N GLN A 195 12.65 -13.97 -1.32
CA GLN A 195 12.98 -14.58 -0.02
C GLN A 195 11.80 -14.56 0.97
N GLY A 196 10.77 -13.77 0.68
CA GLY A 196 9.50 -13.66 1.39
C GLY A 196 8.54 -12.72 0.64
N GLU A 197 7.35 -12.51 1.19
CA GLU A 197 6.28 -11.70 0.61
C GLU A 197 5.96 -10.46 1.42
N GLU A 198 6.10 -10.51 2.73
CA GLU A 198 5.66 -9.44 3.62
C GLU A 198 6.83 -8.79 4.33
N LEU A 199 6.77 -7.48 4.47
CA LEU A 199 7.76 -6.65 5.17
C LEU A 199 7.04 -5.47 5.82
N PHE A 200 7.63 -4.89 6.87
CA PHE A 200 7.07 -3.67 7.44
C PHE A 200 7.19 -2.49 6.47
N LEU A 201 6.14 -1.67 6.41
CA LEU A 201 6.01 -0.52 5.50
C LEU A 201 7.30 0.32 5.32
N PRO A 202 8.08 0.69 6.35
CA PRO A 202 9.29 1.51 6.16
C PRO A 202 10.32 0.86 5.22
N PHE A 203 10.43 -0.47 5.23
CA PHE A 203 11.33 -1.17 4.32
C PHE A 203 10.93 -0.97 2.85
N ALA A 204 9.64 -0.83 2.53
CA ALA A 204 9.13 -0.68 1.17
C ALA A 204 9.64 0.58 0.46
N PHE A 205 9.97 1.62 1.23
CA PHE A 205 10.46 2.90 0.71
C PHE A 205 11.95 2.91 0.38
N LEU A 206 12.72 1.95 0.89
CA LEU A 206 14.16 1.89 0.67
C LEU A 206 14.50 0.91 -0.45
N PRO A 207 15.56 1.16 -1.24
CA PRO A 207 16.06 0.20 -2.23
C PRO A 207 16.50 -1.11 -1.56
N ASP A 208 16.62 -2.18 -2.35
CA ASP A 208 17.20 -3.43 -1.85
C ASP A 208 18.68 -3.22 -1.53
N VAL A 209 19.16 -3.87 -0.48
CA VAL A 209 20.57 -3.79 -0.02
C VAL A 209 21.57 -4.39 -1.04
N GLY A 210 21.11 -4.80 -2.23
CA GLY A 210 21.92 -5.44 -3.27
C GLY A 210 21.83 -4.81 -4.66
N THR A 211 21.13 -3.68 -4.85
CA THR A 211 20.96 -3.03 -6.17
C THR A 211 21.84 -1.80 -6.40
N GLU A 212 22.85 -1.56 -5.57
CA GLU A 212 23.99 -0.72 -5.95
C GLU A 212 24.92 -1.52 -6.88
N LYS A 213 24.48 -1.74 -8.12
CA LYS A 213 25.40 -1.99 -9.23
C LYS A 213 25.51 -0.73 -10.07
N THR A 214 26.59 0.00 -9.79
CA THR A 214 27.39 0.78 -10.75
C THR A 214 26.60 1.58 -11.79
N THR A 215 26.30 2.84 -11.46
CA THR A 215 26.38 3.91 -12.46
C THR A 215 27.56 4.79 -12.11
N ASP A 216 28.75 4.31 -12.46
CA ASP A 216 29.91 5.16 -12.66
C ASP A 216 30.54 4.79 -14.00
N THR A 217 30.98 5.83 -14.71
CA THR A 217 31.70 5.84 -16.00
C THR A 217 30.89 5.59 -17.28
N THR A 218 30.53 6.67 -17.98
CA THR A 218 31.19 7.06 -19.25
C THR A 218 31.01 8.55 -19.48
#